data_AF-A0A961ENN5-F1
#
_entry.id   AF-A0A961ENN5-F1
#
_cell.length_a   1.000
_cell.length_b   1.000
_cell.length_c   1.000
_cell.angle_alpha   90.00
_cell.angle_beta   90.00
_cell.angle_gamma   90.00
#
_symmetry.space_group_name_H-M   'P 1'
#
loop_
_entity.id
_entity.type
_entity.pdbx_description
1 polymer ?
#
loop_
_entity_poly.entity_id
_entity_poly.type
_entity_poly.pdbx_seq_one_letter_code
_entity_poly.pdbx_strand_id
1 'polypeptide(L)'
;MSPYLAGHPPKQDRSLWPPILQIAMAVAILGLARWADLHASQVISVDQWAYNSLAAVLYVFGVLWTPFAIYSLIRVLRNRRRDDGPVLR
;
A
#
# COMPACT_ATOMS: atom_id res chain seq x y z
N MET A 1 -25.41 -13.55 -12.39
CA MET A 1 -26.00 -14.22 -11.21
C MET A 1 -25.32 -13.66 -9.98
N SER A 2 -26.02 -12.81 -9.24
CA SER A 2 -25.51 -12.16 -8.03
C SER A 2 -25.72 -13.11 -6.84
N PRO A 3 -24.67 -13.70 -6.23
CA PRO A 3 -24.83 -14.70 -5.18
C PRO A 3 -25.00 -14.05 -3.80
N TYR A 4 -25.74 -12.96 -3.72
CA TYR A 4 -26.05 -12.31 -2.43
C TYR A 4 -27.44 -12.75 -1.99
N LEU A 5 -27.50 -13.84 -1.21
CA LEU A 5 -28.66 -14.17 -0.40
C LEU A 5 -28.94 -12.98 0.54
N ALA A 6 -30.13 -12.40 0.43
CA ALA A 6 -30.59 -11.35 1.34
C ALA A 6 -30.51 -11.87 2.79
N GLY A 7 -29.69 -11.23 3.61
CA GLY A 7 -29.48 -11.60 5.02
C GLY A 7 -28.17 -12.32 5.34
N HIS A 8 -27.37 -12.72 4.34
CA HIS A 8 -25.99 -13.19 4.62
C HIS A 8 -25.02 -12.00 4.71
N PRO A 9 -24.14 -11.95 5.73
CA PRO A 9 -23.15 -10.90 5.82
C PRO A 9 -22.26 -10.90 4.57
N PRO A 10 -21.89 -9.73 4.03
CA PRO A 10 -21.08 -9.64 2.82
C PRO A 10 -19.78 -10.44 2.98
N LYS A 11 -19.42 -11.20 1.95
CA LYS A 11 -18.19 -12.01 1.93
C LYS A 11 -17.00 -11.11 2.30
N GLN A 12 -16.39 -11.39 3.45
CA GLN A 12 -15.25 -10.60 3.91
C GLN A 12 -14.02 -10.98 3.10
N ASP A 13 -13.32 -9.99 2.55
CA ASP A 13 -12.04 -10.21 1.86
C ASP A 13 -11.00 -10.73 2.86
N ARG A 14 -10.49 -11.93 2.59
CA ARG A 14 -9.52 -12.65 3.43
C ARG A 14 -8.13 -12.79 2.79
N SER A 15 -7.98 -12.45 1.52
CA SER A 15 -6.71 -12.60 0.81
C SER A 15 -5.67 -11.61 1.35
N LEU A 16 -4.49 -12.10 1.71
CA LEU A 16 -3.36 -11.27 2.12
C LEU A 16 -2.57 -10.72 0.93
N TRP A 17 -2.79 -11.25 -0.28
CA TRP A 17 -2.11 -10.80 -1.48
C TRP A 17 -2.33 -9.33 -1.81
N PRO A 18 -3.58 -8.84 -1.88
CA PRO A 18 -3.82 -7.42 -2.16
C PRO A 18 -3.12 -6.46 -1.19
N PRO A 19 -3.20 -6.63 0.16
CA PRO A 19 -2.51 -5.72 1.07
C PRO A 19 -0.99 -5.87 1.03
N ILE A 20 -0.44 -7.09 0.88
CA ILE A 20 1.01 -7.30 0.76
C ILE A 20 1.56 -6.59 -0.48
N LEU A 21 0.86 -6.69 -1.62
CA LEU A 21 1.27 -6.00 -2.85
C LEU A 21 1.23 -4.48 -2.68
N GLN A 22 0.24 -3.93 -1.98
CA GLN A 22 0.17 -2.50 -1.70
C GLN A 22 1.34 -2.02 -0.83
N ILE A 23 1.74 -2.82 0.16
CA ILE A 23 2.91 -2.51 1.01
C ILE A 23 4.20 -2.61 0.20
N ALA A 24 4.38 -3.68 -0.57
CA ALA A 24 5.55 -3.86 -1.43
C ALA A 24 5.70 -2.70 -2.42
N MET A 25 4.58 -2.24 -3.00
CA MET A 25 4.55 -1.08 -3.87
C MET A 25 4.94 0.21 -3.14
N ALA A 26 4.41 0.45 -1.93
CA ALA A 26 4.77 1.61 -1.12
C ALA A 26 6.28 1.64 -0.82
N VAL A 27 6.85 0.50 -0.42
CA VAL A 27 8.28 0.35 -0.16
C VAL A 27 9.10 0.59 -1.42
N ALA A 28 8.68 0.03 -2.56
CA ALA A 28 9.36 0.23 -3.84
C ALA A 28 9.37 1.71 -4.28
N ILE A 29 8.24 2.41 -4.12
CA ILE A 29 8.12 3.84 -4.44
C ILE A 29 9.04 4.68 -3.56
N LEU A 30 9.03 4.45 -2.24
CA LEU A 30 9.88 5.18 -1.30
C LEU A 30 11.36 4.87 -1.51
N GLY A 31 11.69 3.62 -1.84
CA GLY A 31 13.05 3.22 -2.22
C GLY A 31 13.52 3.91 -3.49
N LEU A 32 12.66 4.00 -4.52
CA LEU A 32 12.95 4.71 -5.75
C LEU A 32 13.09 6.22 -5.53
N ALA A 33 12.25 6.81 -4.67
CA ALA A 33 12.36 8.21 -4.27
C ALA A 33 13.72 8.49 -3.64
N ARG A 34 14.13 7.63 -2.70
CA ARG A 34 15.42 7.75 -2.02
C ARG A 34 16.59 7.56 -2.98
N TRP A 35 16.48 6.63 -3.92
CA TRP A 35 17.49 6.43 -4.94
C TRP A 35 17.62 7.67 -5.85
N ALA A 36 16.51 8.24 -6.31
CA ALA A 36 16.50 9.44 -7.15
C ALA A 36 17.13 10.64 -6.44
N ASP A 37 16.82 10.83 -5.15
CA ASP A 37 17.41 11.87 -4.29
C ASP A 37 18.93 11.74 -4.17
N LEU A 38 19.43 10.51 -3.93
CA LEU A 38 20.87 10.26 -3.89
C LEU A 38 21.54 10.47 -5.25
N HIS A 39 20.89 10.04 -6.33
CA HIS A 39 21.43 10.16 -7.69
C HIS A 39 21.48 11.61 -8.19
N ALA A 40 20.57 12.47 -7.73
CA ALA A 40 20.57 13.89 -8.09
C ALA A 40 21.89 14.60 -7.75
N SER A 41 22.59 14.17 -6.69
CA SER A 41 23.89 14.73 -6.30
C SER A 41 25.06 14.30 -7.19
N GLN A 42 24.86 13.30 -8.06
CA GLN A 42 25.89 12.68 -8.90
C GLN A 42 25.84 13.17 -10.35
N VAL A 43 24.77 13.89 -10.74
CA VAL A 43 24.55 14.39 -12.09
C VAL A 43 24.83 15.89 -12.20
N ILE A 44 25.00 16.34 -13.44
CA ILE A 44 25.23 17.74 -13.79
C ILE A 44 24.02 18.58 -13.35
N SER A 45 24.21 19.84 -12.98
CA SER A 45 23.16 20.73 -12.44
C SER A 45 21.90 20.82 -13.32
N VAL A 46 22.05 20.66 -14.64
CA VAL A 46 20.95 20.68 -15.61
C VAL A 46 20.05 19.44 -15.51
N ASP A 47 20.55 18.30 -15.03
CA ASP A 47 19.74 17.09 -14.84
C ASP A 47 19.31 16.93 -13.37
N GLN A 48 20.07 17.54 -12.44
CA GLN A 48 19.81 17.50 -11.00
C GLN A 48 18.41 17.96 -10.62
N TRP A 49 17.86 19.00 -11.26
CA TRP A 49 16.50 19.47 -10.95
C TRP A 49 15.43 18.43 -11.31
N ALA A 50 15.65 17.65 -12.36
CA ALA A 50 14.72 16.61 -12.79
C ALA A 50 14.69 15.46 -11.79
N TYR A 51 15.86 15.00 -11.32
CA TYR A 51 15.94 13.97 -10.29
C TYR A 51 15.41 14.44 -8.93
N ASN A 52 15.67 15.68 -8.53
CA ASN A 52 15.10 16.26 -7.31
C ASN A 52 13.58 16.35 -7.38
N SER A 53 13.03 16.79 -8.52
CA SER A 53 11.58 16.85 -8.75
C SER A 53 10.96 15.45 -8.72
N LEU A 54 11.59 14.48 -9.37
CA LEU A 54 11.17 13.09 -9.37
C LEU A 54 11.15 12.51 -7.94
N ALA A 55 12.23 12.72 -7.18
CA ALA A 55 12.33 12.28 -5.80
C ALA A 55 11.21 12.89 -4.94
N ALA A 56 10.98 14.20 -5.04
CA ALA A 56 9.93 14.89 -4.30
C ALA A 56 8.53 14.32 -4.61
N VAL A 57 8.20 14.13 -5.89
CA VAL A 57 6.91 13.56 -6.31
C VAL A 57 6.76 12.13 -5.79
N LEU A 58 7.79 11.29 -5.89
CA LEU A 58 7.76 9.92 -5.41
C LEU A 58 7.64 9.84 -3.89
N TYR A 59 8.30 10.74 -3.15
CA TYR A 59 8.14 10.82 -1.69
C TYR A 59 6.72 11.19 -1.31
N VAL A 60 6.16 12.24 -1.90
CA VAL A 60 4.77 12.65 -1.63
C VAL A 60 3.81 11.51 -1.96
N PHE A 61 3.97 10.87 -3.12
CA PHE A 61 3.12 9.75 -3.52
C PHE A 61 3.25 8.55 -2.57
N GLY A 62 4.48 8.14 -2.25
CA GLY A 62 4.73 7.01 -1.35
C GLY A 62 4.20 7.26 0.06
N VAL A 63 4.41 8.47 0.61
CA VAL A 63 3.91 8.86 1.94
C VAL A 63 2.39 8.86 1.97
N LEU A 64 1.73 9.44 0.96
CA LEU A 64 0.27 9.47 0.88
C LEU A 64 -0.33 8.07 0.65
N TRP A 65 0.37 7.19 -0.05
CA TRP A 65 -0.07 5.82 -0.32
C TRP A 65 0.03 4.91 0.91
N THR A 66 1.04 5.12 1.76
CA THR A 66 1.38 4.25 2.89
C THR A 66 0.20 4.01 3.87
N PRO A 67 -0.58 5.02 4.29
CA PRO A 67 -1.76 4.82 5.13
C PRO A 67 -2.80 3.86 4.52
N PHE A 68 -3.03 3.93 3.21
CA PHE A 68 -3.99 3.04 2.52
C PHE A 68 -3.51 1.59 2.52
N ALA A 69 -2.22 1.37 2.28
CA ALA A 69 -1.60 0.04 2.32
C ALA A 69 -1.66 -0.56 3.73
N ILE A 70 -1.40 0.24 4.76
CA ILE A 70 -1.50 -0.21 6.16
C ILE A 70 -2.96 -0.52 6.52
N TYR A 71 -3.89 0.35 6.15
CA TYR A 71 -5.31 0.16 6.42
C TYR A 71 -5.86 -1.11 5.78
N SER A 72 -5.49 -1.40 4.53
CA SER A 72 -5.94 -2.60 3.83
C SER A 72 -5.43 -3.87 4.52
N LEU A 73 -4.17 -3.88 5.01
CA LEU A 73 -3.63 -4.98 5.79
C LEU A 73 -4.38 -5.16 7.12
N ILE A 74 -4.56 -4.08 7.89
CA ILE A 74 -5.28 -4.12 9.17
C ILE A 74 -6.70 -4.66 8.97
N ARG A 75 -7.39 -4.22 7.91
CA ARG A 75 -8.74 -4.71 7.58
C ARG A 75 -8.76 -6.22 7.34
N VAL A 76 -7.84 -6.76 6.54
CA VAL A 76 -7.77 -8.20 6.27
C VAL A 76 -7.40 -8.99 7.53
N LEU A 77 -6.47 -8.49 8.35
CA LEU A 77 -6.10 -9.13 9.62
C LEU A 77 -7.28 -9.15 10.60
N ARG A 78 -8.06 -8.06 10.69
CA ARG A 78 -9.28 -8.00 11.50
C ARG A 78 -10.35 -8.97 11.01
N ASN A 79 -10.53 -9.12 9.70
CA ASN A 79 -11.46 -10.07 9.12
C ASN A 79 -11.08 -11.51 9.48
N ARG A 80 -9.79 -11.86 9.40
CA ARG A 80 -9.29 -13.20 9.80
C ARG A 80 -9.51 -13.49 11.28
N ARG A 81 -9.20 -12.52 12.16
CA ARG A 81 -9.37 -12.69 13.62
C ARG A 81 -10.83 -12.88 14.07
N ARG A 82 -11.81 -12.32 13.34
CA ARG A 82 -13.23 -12.45 13.68
C ARG A 82 -13.76 -13.88 13.48
N ASP A 83 -13.17 -14.62 12.54
CA ASP A 83 -13.59 -16.00 12.25
C ASP A 83 -12.96 -17.01 13.21
N ASP A 84 -11.75 -16.73 13.73
CA ASP A 84 -11.05 -17.59 14.70
C ASP A 84 -11.53 -17.38 16.16
N GLY A 85 -12.36 -16.37 16.41
CA GLY A 85 -13.00 -16.15 17.71
C GLY A 85 -14.06 -17.22 17.99
N PRO A 86 -14.32 -17.59 19.26
CA PRO A 86 -15.35 -18.56 19.57
C PRO A 86 -16.68 -18.05 19.01
N VAL A 87 -17.24 -18.83 18.08
CA VAL A 87 -18.63 -18.69 17.66
C VAL A 87 -19.46 -18.95 18.91
N LEU A 88 -19.84 -17.89 19.62
CA LEU A 88 -20.90 -17.95 20.62
C LEU A 88 -22.17 -18.31 19.85
N ARG A 89 -22.41 -19.63 19.76
CA ARG A 89 -23.69 -20.23 19.38
C ARG A 89 -24.71 -19.95 20.49
#